data_AF-A0AAJ6ML20-F1
#
_entry.id   AF-A0AAJ6ML20-F1
#
_cell.length_a   1.000
_cell.length_b   1.000
_cell.length_c   1.000
_cell.angle_alpha   90.00
_cell.angle_beta   90.00
_cell.angle_gamma   90.00
#
_symmetry.space_group_name_H-M   'P 1'
#
loop_
_entity.id
_entity.type
_entity.pdbx_description
1 polymer ?
#
loop_
_entity_poly.entity_id
_entity_poly.type
_entity_poly.pdbx_seq_one_letter_code
_entity_poly.pdbx_strand_id
1 'polypeptide(L)'
;MGTGGGGSPYSSYLSMKNFYNDGGSVELLDAEELADDDLVAVLSTMGAPLVFQERMTDPAFALKPLRIMEDYLGKRFRAVMTVEIGGCNAFQPLLAAAASGLPVVDADAMGRAFPEAQMQTFAIADLAMYPHVVVEIRDNDVIVARAATLAVAGARPAQGLH
;
A
#
# COMPACT_ATOMS: atom_id res chain seq x y z
N MET A 1 -10.32 -12.38 -2.95
CA MET A 1 -11.61 -11.93 -3.53
C MET A 1 -11.31 -10.70 -4.39
N GLY A 2 -11.03 -10.85 -5.69
CA GLY A 2 -10.70 -9.73 -6.58
C GLY A 2 -11.76 -9.56 -7.66
N THR A 3 -12.49 -8.44 -7.67
CA THR A 3 -13.51 -8.15 -8.69
C THR A 3 -12.87 -7.53 -9.94
N GLY A 4 -12.05 -8.30 -10.65
CA GLY A 4 -11.64 -8.03 -12.04
C GLY A 4 -10.74 -6.80 -12.29
N GLY A 5 -10.42 -6.00 -11.28
CA GLY A 5 -9.44 -4.90 -11.34
C GLY A 5 -8.09 -5.30 -10.76
N GLY A 6 -6.98 -4.76 -11.28
CA GLY A 6 -5.63 -4.99 -10.77
C GLY A 6 -4.67 -5.79 -11.67
N GLY A 7 -4.99 -6.00 -12.95
CA GLY A 7 -4.04 -6.62 -13.90
C GLY A 7 -3.69 -8.09 -13.60
N SER A 8 -2.81 -8.66 -14.43
CA SER A 8 -2.38 -10.07 -14.29
C SER A 8 -1.33 -10.22 -13.18
N PRO A 9 -1.52 -11.11 -12.20
CA PRO A 9 -0.54 -11.35 -11.14
C PRO A 9 0.69 -12.16 -11.59
N TYR A 10 0.72 -12.66 -12.84
CA TYR A 10 1.67 -13.68 -13.27
C TYR A 10 3.14 -13.27 -13.10
N SER A 11 3.50 -12.04 -13.48
CA SER A 11 4.88 -11.53 -13.37
C SER A 11 5.31 -11.37 -11.90
N SER A 12 4.43 -10.85 -11.04
CA SER A 12 4.68 -10.72 -9.60
C SER A 12 4.78 -12.08 -8.91
N TYR A 13 3.95 -13.05 -9.34
CA TYR A 13 4.03 -14.44 -8.88
C TYR A 13 5.37 -15.08 -9.24
N LEU A 14 5.84 -14.94 -10.48
CA LEU A 14 7.15 -15.46 -10.87
C LEU A 14 8.29 -14.84 -10.07
N SER A 15 8.22 -13.52 -9.83
CA SER A 15 9.22 -12.80 -9.03
C SER A 15 9.27 -13.33 -7.59
N MET A 16 8.11 -13.49 -6.94
CA MET A 16 8.04 -14.07 -5.60
C MET A 16 8.47 -15.53 -5.57
N LYS A 17 8.09 -16.33 -6.58
CA LYS A 17 8.50 -17.72 -6.69
C LYS A 17 10.03 -17.86 -6.76
N ASN A 18 10.68 -17.01 -7.55
CA ASN A 18 12.14 -16.99 -7.62
C ASN A 18 12.76 -16.57 -6.28
N PHE A 19 12.25 -15.51 -5.65
CA PHE A 19 12.69 -15.09 -4.32
C PHE A 19 12.63 -16.22 -3.28
N TYR A 20 11.53 -16.99 -3.24
CA TYR A 20 11.42 -18.15 -2.34
C TYR A 20 12.37 -19.31 -2.74
N ASN A 21 12.55 -19.57 -4.03
CA ASN A 21 13.49 -20.60 -4.50
C ASN A 21 14.95 -20.26 -4.15
N ASP A 22 15.30 -18.98 -4.11
CA ASP A 22 16.62 -18.48 -3.74
C ASP A 22 16.84 -18.44 -2.21
N GLY A 23 15.89 -18.98 -1.43
CA GLY A 23 15.96 -19.07 0.03
C GLY A 23 15.43 -17.83 0.77
N GLY A 24 14.84 -16.87 0.06
CA GLY A 24 14.13 -15.75 0.65
C GLY A 24 12.86 -16.20 1.37
N SER A 25 12.45 -15.43 2.37
CA SER A 25 11.18 -15.63 3.07
C SER A 25 10.56 -14.29 3.43
N VAL A 26 9.23 -14.23 3.45
CA VAL A 26 8.46 -13.11 3.98
C VAL A 26 7.80 -13.55 5.27
N GLU A 27 7.93 -12.74 6.30
CA GLU A 27 7.24 -12.92 7.58
C GLU A 27 5.83 -12.35 7.49
N LEU A 28 4.85 -13.09 8.01
CA LEU A 28 3.50 -12.60 8.24
C LEU A 28 3.38 -12.17 9.69
N LEU A 29 2.86 -10.97 9.92
CA LEU A 29 2.65 -10.38 11.23
C LEU A 29 1.15 -10.30 11.51
N ASP A 30 0.71 -10.78 12.67
CA ASP A 30 -0.67 -10.58 13.09
C ASP A 30 -0.90 -9.09 13.43
N ALA A 31 -2.05 -8.55 13.05
CA ALA A 31 -2.40 -7.17 13.36
C ALA A 31 -2.47 -6.92 14.89
N GLU A 32 -2.77 -7.94 15.70
CA GLU A 32 -2.79 -7.86 17.16
C GLU A 32 -1.38 -7.70 17.78
N GLU A 33 -0.31 -7.97 17.02
CA GLU A 33 1.07 -7.81 17.47
C GLU A 33 1.63 -6.39 17.25
N LEU A 34 0.88 -5.51 16.59
CA LEU A 34 1.27 -4.11 16.37
C LEU A 34 1.02 -3.27 17.63
N ALA A 35 1.96 -2.39 17.94
CA ALA A 35 1.75 -1.36 18.96
C ALA A 35 0.86 -0.23 18.41
N ASP A 36 0.19 0.50 19.31
CA ASP A 36 -0.71 1.62 18.94
C ASP A 36 0.00 2.74 18.13
N ASP A 37 1.32 2.87 18.28
CA ASP A 37 2.14 3.88 17.61
C ASP A 37 3.00 3.34 16.45
N ASP A 38 2.85 2.04 16.12
CA ASP A 38 3.53 1.44 14.98
C ASP A 38 3.00 2.01 13.65
N LEU A 39 3.93 2.31 12.75
CA LEU A 39 3.59 2.75 11.39
C LEU A 39 3.55 1.55 10.45
N VAL A 40 2.42 1.35 9.77
CA VAL A 40 2.26 0.36 8.70
C VAL A 40 2.18 1.07 7.35
N ALA A 41 3.08 0.73 6.43
CA ALA A 41 3.04 1.26 5.07
C ALA A 41 2.00 0.50 4.24
N VAL A 42 0.97 1.21 3.80
CA VAL A 42 -0.06 0.65 2.92
C VAL A 42 0.37 0.88 1.47
N LEU A 43 0.60 -0.21 0.74
CA LEU A 43 1.14 -0.16 -0.61
C LEU A 43 0.09 -0.56 -1.64
N SER A 44 0.10 0.16 -2.76
CA SER A 44 -0.76 -0.12 -3.91
C SER A 44 -0.07 0.32 -5.20
N THR A 45 -0.48 -0.28 -6.31
CA THR A 45 -0.11 0.17 -7.65
C THR A 45 -1.33 0.72 -8.37
N MET A 46 -1.16 1.88 -9.01
CA MET A 46 -2.19 2.50 -9.83
C MET A 46 -1.64 2.70 -11.24
N GLY A 47 -2.44 2.35 -12.26
CA GLY A 47 -2.03 2.46 -13.65
C GLY A 47 -2.89 1.61 -14.59
N ALA A 48 -2.65 1.74 -15.89
CA ALA A 48 -3.36 0.95 -16.89
C ALA A 48 -2.85 -0.52 -16.90
N PRO A 49 -3.73 -1.54 -16.83
CA PRO A 49 -3.35 -2.95 -16.79
C PRO A 49 -2.38 -3.40 -17.91
N LEU A 50 -2.50 -2.81 -19.09
CA LEU A 50 -1.63 -3.08 -20.24
C LEU A 50 -0.16 -2.73 -19.97
N VAL A 51 0.10 -1.64 -19.25
CA VAL A 51 1.47 -1.19 -18.93
C VAL A 51 2.16 -2.13 -17.94
N PHE A 52 1.38 -2.73 -17.02
CA PHE A 52 1.90 -3.70 -16.05
C PHE A 52 2.24 -5.06 -16.68
N GLN A 53 1.65 -5.42 -17.82
CA GLN A 53 2.00 -6.65 -18.54
C GLN A 53 3.30 -6.52 -19.34
N GLU A 54 3.65 -5.32 -19.78
CA GLU A 54 4.83 -5.08 -20.62
C GLU A 54 6.12 -4.94 -19.81
N ARG A 55 6.05 -4.68 -18.50
CA ARG A 55 7.23 -4.33 -17.69
C ARG A 55 7.25 -5.06 -16.34
N MET A 56 8.37 -5.73 -16.07
CA MET A 56 8.63 -6.32 -14.75
C MET A 56 8.78 -5.22 -13.70
N THR A 57 8.15 -5.41 -12.54
CA THR A 57 8.29 -4.51 -11.40
C THR A 57 9.68 -4.71 -10.79
N ASP A 58 10.53 -3.68 -10.85
CA ASP A 58 11.80 -3.66 -10.13
C ASP A 58 11.54 -3.61 -8.61
N PRO A 59 12.07 -4.55 -7.81
CA PRO A 59 11.94 -4.52 -6.35
C PRO A 59 12.45 -3.21 -5.71
N ALA A 60 13.49 -2.58 -6.29
CA ALA A 60 13.99 -1.28 -5.83
C ALA A 60 12.95 -0.17 -6.04
N PHE A 61 12.17 -0.27 -7.13
CA PHE A 61 11.08 0.67 -7.41
C PHE A 61 9.92 0.51 -6.43
N ALA A 62 9.59 -0.73 -6.02
CA ALA A 62 8.57 -0.99 -5.00
C ALA A 62 8.95 -0.43 -3.61
N LEU A 63 10.25 -0.35 -3.31
CA LEU A 63 10.82 0.18 -2.07
C LEU A 63 10.89 1.71 -2.02
N LYS A 64 11.11 2.36 -3.17
CA LYS A 64 11.30 3.80 -3.28
C LYS A 64 10.23 4.64 -2.54
N PRO A 65 8.90 4.42 -2.73
CA PRO A 65 7.89 5.21 -2.04
C PRO A 65 7.94 5.03 -0.52
N LEU A 66 8.21 3.81 -0.05
CA LEU A 66 8.36 3.52 1.38
C LEU A 66 9.50 4.36 1.97
N ARG A 67 10.68 4.36 1.34
CA ARG A 67 11.85 5.12 1.82
C ARG A 67 11.62 6.63 1.80
N ILE A 68 11.03 7.16 0.73
CA ILE A 68 10.69 8.58 0.65
C ILE A 68 9.74 8.98 1.78
N MET A 69 8.75 8.14 2.08
CA MET A 69 7.80 8.43 3.16
C MET A 69 8.46 8.34 4.53
N GLU A 70 9.36 7.38 4.77
CA GLU A 70 10.13 7.31 6.02
C GLU A 70 10.97 8.57 6.25
N ASP A 71 11.63 9.06 5.19
CA ASP A 71 12.45 10.28 5.24
C ASP A 71 11.57 11.52 5.48
N TYR A 72 10.38 11.59 4.86
CA TYR A 72 9.42 12.67 5.06
C TYR A 72 8.84 12.68 6.49
N LEU A 73 8.52 11.51 7.05
CA LEU A 73 7.97 11.37 8.40
C LEU A 73 9.03 11.47 9.50
N GLY A 74 10.31 11.25 9.17
CA GLY A 74 11.39 11.11 10.15
C GLY A 74 11.24 9.85 11.01
N LYS A 75 10.49 8.84 10.54
CA LYS A 75 10.17 7.59 11.26
C LYS A 75 10.27 6.41 10.29
N ARG A 76 10.57 5.22 10.82
CA ARG A 76 10.60 3.97 10.03
C ARG A 76 9.26 3.25 10.13
N PHE A 77 8.91 2.50 9.09
CA PHE A 77 7.75 1.60 9.14
C PHE A 77 8.09 0.31 9.89
N ARG A 78 7.13 -0.19 10.66
CA ARG A 78 7.19 -1.48 11.35
C ARG A 78 6.88 -2.64 10.40
N ALA A 79 5.91 -2.43 9.52
CA ALA A 79 5.39 -3.45 8.63
C ALA A 79 4.84 -2.82 7.33
N VAL A 80 4.56 -3.67 6.34
CA VAL A 80 3.84 -3.29 5.12
C VAL A 80 2.50 -4.02 5.04
N MET A 81 1.49 -3.43 4.40
CA MET A 81 0.23 -4.11 4.11
C MET A 81 -0.25 -3.80 2.70
N THR A 82 -1.14 -4.63 2.15
CA THR A 82 -1.84 -4.30 0.91
C THR A 82 -3.03 -3.39 1.16
N VAL A 83 -3.26 -2.46 0.23
CA VAL A 83 -4.56 -1.79 0.13
C VAL A 83 -5.69 -2.79 -0.15
N GLU A 84 -5.44 -3.81 -0.97
CA GLU A 84 -6.46 -4.75 -1.47
C GLU A 84 -5.87 -6.12 -1.82
N ILE A 85 -6.57 -7.20 -1.45
CA ILE A 85 -6.25 -8.58 -1.88
C ILE A 85 -6.88 -8.89 -3.26
N GLY A 86 -6.40 -8.20 -4.30
CA GLY A 86 -6.84 -8.39 -5.69
C GLY A 86 -5.73 -8.17 -6.71
N GLY A 87 -5.68 -9.01 -7.75
CA GLY A 87 -4.77 -8.87 -8.89
C GLY A 87 -3.29 -8.75 -8.51
N CYS A 88 -2.58 -7.80 -9.12
CA CYS A 88 -1.17 -7.50 -8.83
C CYS A 88 -0.96 -6.86 -7.45
N ASN A 89 -1.97 -6.15 -6.91
CA ASN A 89 -1.86 -5.45 -5.63
C ASN A 89 -1.68 -6.43 -4.47
N ALA A 90 -2.23 -7.65 -4.56
CA ALA A 90 -2.00 -8.70 -3.57
C ALA A 90 -0.50 -9.09 -3.42
N PHE A 91 0.30 -8.89 -4.47
CA PHE A 91 1.74 -9.19 -4.44
C PHE A 91 2.61 -7.99 -4.09
N GLN A 92 2.05 -6.77 -4.11
CA GLN A 92 2.83 -5.55 -3.86
C GLN A 92 3.47 -5.50 -2.47
N PRO A 93 2.77 -5.80 -1.34
CA PRO A 93 3.43 -5.84 -0.04
C PRO A 93 4.45 -6.98 0.06
N LEU A 94 4.22 -8.11 -0.61
CA LEU A 94 5.17 -9.23 -0.63
C LEU A 94 6.49 -8.85 -1.33
N LEU A 95 6.41 -8.12 -2.45
CA LEU A 95 7.59 -7.61 -3.15
C LEU A 95 8.33 -6.57 -2.31
N ALA A 96 7.60 -5.68 -1.65
CA ALA A 96 8.19 -4.69 -0.75
C ALA A 96 8.84 -5.35 0.48
N ALA A 97 8.21 -6.38 1.06
CA ALA A 97 8.75 -7.17 2.16
C ALA A 97 10.01 -7.93 1.74
N ALA A 98 9.98 -8.61 0.60
CA ALA A 98 11.14 -9.31 0.04
C ALA A 98 12.35 -8.37 -0.16
N ALA A 99 12.10 -7.11 -0.52
CA ALA A 99 13.15 -6.13 -0.74
C ALA A 99 13.59 -5.38 0.54
N SER A 100 12.68 -5.16 1.50
CA SER A 100 12.92 -4.36 2.70
C SER A 100 13.30 -5.18 3.95
N GLY A 101 12.92 -6.46 3.97
CA GLY A 101 12.95 -7.30 5.17
C GLY A 101 11.83 -7.01 6.18
N LEU A 102 10.88 -6.12 5.86
CA LEU A 102 9.74 -5.84 6.74
C LEU A 102 8.71 -6.98 6.67
N PRO A 103 8.02 -7.30 7.78
CA PRO A 103 6.92 -8.24 7.74
C PRO A 103 5.71 -7.65 7.00
N VAL A 104 4.88 -8.55 6.47
CA VAL A 104 3.58 -8.20 5.89
C VAL A 104 2.51 -8.43 6.93
N VAL A 105 1.70 -7.41 7.23
CA VAL A 105 0.55 -7.57 8.13
C VAL A 105 -0.49 -8.45 7.44
N ASP A 106 -0.99 -9.48 8.12
CA ASP A 106 -2.11 -10.31 7.64
C ASP A 106 -3.45 -9.58 7.82
N ALA A 107 -3.55 -8.44 7.13
CA ALA A 107 -4.72 -7.60 7.09
C ALA A 107 -4.77 -6.90 5.73
N ASP A 108 -5.97 -6.46 5.33
CA ASP A 108 -6.14 -5.62 4.17
C ASP A 108 -7.07 -4.46 4.50
N ALA A 109 -6.86 -3.33 3.81
CA ALA A 109 -7.58 -2.10 4.10
C ALA A 109 -9.00 -2.06 3.51
N MET A 110 -9.59 -3.16 3.07
CA MET A 110 -10.75 -3.12 2.19
C MET A 110 -11.75 -4.28 2.34
N GLY A 111 -11.31 -5.46 2.75
CA GLY A 111 -12.00 -6.75 2.63
C GLY A 111 -12.42 -7.15 1.19
N ARG A 112 -12.35 -6.23 0.21
CA ARG A 112 -12.78 -6.35 -1.21
C ARG A 112 -12.27 -5.21 -2.10
N ALA A 113 -12.19 -5.44 -3.41
CA ALA A 113 -11.76 -4.46 -4.41
C ALA A 113 -12.73 -3.27 -4.62
N PHE A 114 -12.20 -2.04 -4.66
CA PHE A 114 -12.86 -0.87 -5.24
C PHE A 114 -11.88 -0.03 -6.08
N PRO A 115 -12.37 0.63 -7.16
CA PRO A 115 -11.51 1.30 -8.13
C PRO A 115 -10.91 2.65 -7.68
N GLU A 116 -11.35 3.24 -6.56
CA GLU A 116 -10.95 4.58 -6.13
C GLU A 116 -10.31 4.56 -4.73
N ALA A 117 -9.19 5.27 -4.53
CA ALA A 117 -8.49 5.33 -3.24
C ALA A 117 -9.39 5.83 -2.09
N GLN A 118 -10.38 6.69 -2.40
CA GLN A 118 -11.36 7.24 -1.47
C GLN A 118 -12.40 6.22 -0.96
N MET A 119 -12.41 4.99 -1.48
CA MET A 119 -13.35 3.92 -1.11
C MET A 119 -12.73 2.84 -0.22
N GLN A 120 -11.54 3.10 0.35
CA GLN A 120 -10.84 2.19 1.27
C GLN A 120 -11.39 2.34 2.70
N THR A 121 -11.16 1.34 3.56
CA THR A 121 -11.59 1.35 4.98
C THR A 121 -11.04 2.56 5.73
N PHE A 122 -9.93 3.18 5.27
CA PHE A 122 -9.45 4.45 5.78
C PHE A 122 -10.50 5.58 5.72
N ALA A 123 -11.32 5.64 4.67
CA ALA A 123 -12.40 6.62 4.58
C ALA A 123 -13.62 6.26 5.46
N ILE A 124 -13.79 4.98 5.80
CA ILE A 124 -14.87 4.49 6.68
C ILE A 124 -14.48 4.65 8.17
N ALA A 125 -13.18 4.55 8.48
CA ALA A 125 -12.61 4.71 9.82
C ALA A 125 -12.15 6.15 10.13
N ASP A 126 -12.49 7.14 9.29
CA ASP A 126 -12.11 8.56 9.43
C ASP A 126 -10.58 8.79 9.48
N LEU A 127 -9.81 7.90 8.85
CA LEU A 127 -8.35 8.00 8.76
C LEU A 127 -7.94 8.92 7.61
N ALA A 128 -7.01 9.83 7.90
CA ALA A 128 -6.47 10.74 6.90
C ALA A 128 -5.70 9.97 5.82
N MET A 129 -6.06 10.16 4.55
CA MET A 129 -5.32 9.59 3.40
C MET A 129 -4.05 10.39 3.03
N TYR A 130 -3.47 11.09 4.00
CA TYR A 130 -2.24 11.87 3.84
C TYR A 130 -1.36 11.75 5.11
N PRO A 131 -0.04 11.91 5.00
CA PRO A 131 0.70 12.13 3.77
C PRO A 131 0.70 10.90 2.86
N HIS A 132 0.68 11.13 1.54
CA HIS A 132 0.75 10.06 0.53
C HIS A 132 1.86 10.36 -0.47
N VAL A 133 2.58 9.34 -0.93
CA VAL A 133 3.63 9.47 -1.93
C VAL A 133 3.28 8.67 -3.18
N VAL A 134 3.42 9.30 -4.34
CA VAL A 134 3.34 8.65 -5.65
C VAL A 134 4.72 8.70 -6.27
N VAL A 135 5.23 7.55 -6.68
CA VAL A 135 6.42 7.45 -7.51
C VAL A 135 6.03 6.89 -8.87
N GLU A 136 6.68 7.35 -9.93
CA GLU A 136 6.48 6.80 -11.27
C GLU A 136 7.81 6.51 -11.98
N ILE A 137 7.74 5.73 -13.06
CA ILE A 137 8.89 5.10 -13.73
C ILE A 137 9.87 6.06 -14.43
N ARG A 138 9.47 7.31 -14.68
CA ARG A 138 10.33 8.38 -15.22
C ARG A 138 10.96 9.21 -14.09
N ASP A 139 10.97 8.66 -12.88
CA ASP A 139 11.65 9.20 -11.70
C ASP A 139 11.02 10.49 -11.15
N ASN A 140 9.74 10.73 -11.40
CA ASN A 140 8.98 11.75 -10.69
C ASN A 140 8.45 11.21 -9.36
N ASP A 141 8.73 11.95 -8.29
CA ASP A 141 8.26 11.66 -6.93
C ASP A 141 7.36 12.82 -6.46
N VAL A 142 6.16 12.50 -6.02
CA VAL A 142 5.16 13.48 -5.56
C VAL A 142 4.70 13.12 -4.17
N ILE A 143 4.90 14.03 -3.22
CA ILE A 143 4.35 13.92 -1.86
C ILE A 143 3.13 14.85 -1.75
N VAL A 144 1.99 14.25 -1.46
CA VAL A 144 0.79 14.97 -1.04
C VAL A 144 0.81 15.08 0.47
N ALA A 145 1.39 16.18 0.97
CA ALA A 145 1.54 16.45 2.40
C ALA A 145 0.20 16.62 3.12
N ARG A 146 -0.81 17.16 2.43
CA ARG A 146 -2.17 17.34 2.93
C ARG A 146 -3.14 17.35 1.76
N ALA A 147 -4.27 16.66 1.92
CA ALA A 147 -5.39 16.69 0.98
C ALA A 147 -6.70 16.95 1.74
N ALA A 148 -7.70 17.47 1.04
CA ALA A 148 -9.05 17.54 1.60
C ALA A 148 -9.64 16.12 1.68
N THR A 149 -10.08 15.70 2.86
CA THR A 149 -10.79 14.43 3.04
C THR A 149 -12.29 14.66 2.88
N LEU A 150 -12.96 13.84 2.09
CA LEU A 150 -14.42 13.76 2.09
C LEU A 150 -14.82 12.93 3.32
N ALA A 151 -15.11 13.60 4.44
CA ALA A 151 -15.92 12.96 5.48
C ALA A 151 -17.26 12.59 4.84
N VAL A 152 -17.67 11.32 4.95
CA VAL A 152 -18.99 10.88 4.49
C VAL A 152 -20.02 11.82 5.11
N ALA A 153 -20.77 12.52 4.26
CA ALA A 153 -21.75 13.52 4.66
C ALA A 153 -22.77 12.91 5.65
N GLY A 154 -22.54 13.13 6.94
CA GLY A 154 -23.36 12.56 8.02
C GLY A 154 -23.18 13.20 9.39
N ALA A 155 -22.02 13.79 9.70
CA ALA A 155 -21.81 14.49 10.96
C ALA A 155 -21.52 15.98 10.72
N ARG A 156 -22.48 16.84 11.07
CA ARG A 156 -22.26 18.28 11.17
C ARG A 156 -21.12 18.53 12.17
N PRO A 157 -20.13 19.39 11.87
CA PRO A 157 -19.22 19.87 12.90
C PRO A 157 -20.04 20.67 13.91
N ALA A 158 -20.02 20.24 15.18
CA ALA A 158 -20.50 21.06 16.26
C ALA A 158 -19.63 22.32 16.32
N GLN A 159 -20.17 23.44 15.83
CA GLN A 159 -19.66 24.76 16.16
C GLN A 159 -19.81 24.93 17.68
N GLY A 160 -18.69 24.79 18.40
CA GLY A 160 -18.57 25.13 19.81
C GLY A 160 -17.69 26.37 19.95
N LEU A 161 -18.26 27.41 20.56
CA LEU A 161 -17.66 28.69 20.89
C LEU A 161 -16.30 28.56 21.60
N HIS A 162 -15.34 29.41 21.25
CA HIS A 162 -14.92 30.60 22.04
C HIS A 162 -13.93 31.46 21.25
#